data_AF-C6XDU2-F1
#
_entry.id   AF-C6XDU2-F1
#
_cell.length_a   1.000
_cell.length_b   1.000
_cell.length_c   1.000
_cell.angle_alpha   90.00
_cell.angle_beta   90.00
_cell.angle_gamma   90.00
#
_symmetry.space_group_name_H-M   'P 1'
#
loop_
_entity.id
_entity.type
_entity.pdbx_description
1 polymer ?
#
loop_
_entity_poly.entity_id
_entity_poly.type
_entity_poly.pdbx_seq_one_letter_code
_entity_poly.pdbx_strand_id
1 'polypeptide(L)' 'MQSHLDLNLPSPDDIKTLIKQRGLTRAEFADLLHASKRTVDKWLQPVTSDDYRQMPFAVWELALLKLDNHPVYKLAIK' A
#
# COMPACT_ATOMS: atom_id res chain seq x y z
N MET A 1 -23.03 -16.19 -5.82
CA MET A 1 -21.77 -15.59 -6.28
C MET A 1 -21.03 -15.09 -5.05
N GLN A 2 -20.02 -15.82 -4.59
CA GLN A 2 -19.17 -15.34 -3.48
C GLN A 2 -18.09 -14.43 -4.09
N SER A 3 -18.18 -13.14 -3.82
CA SER A 3 -17.26 -12.10 -4.29
C SER A 3 -16.00 -12.13 -3.44
N HIS A 4 -14.99 -12.90 -3.83
CA HIS A 4 -13.76 -13.11 -3.03
C HIS A 4 -12.76 -11.93 -3.08
N LEU A 5 -13.25 -10.69 -3.21
CA LEU A 5 -12.50 -9.46 -3.49
C LEU A 5 -12.64 -8.41 -2.37
N ASP A 6 -12.67 -8.81 -1.10
CA ASP A 6 -12.82 -7.85 0.02
C ASP A 6 -11.50 -7.11 0.35
N LEU A 7 -10.76 -6.67 -0.68
CA LEU A 7 -9.73 -5.67 -0.50
C LEU A 7 -10.38 -4.29 -0.55
N ASN A 8 -10.23 -3.53 0.54
CA ASN A 8 -10.69 -2.15 0.60
C ASN A 8 -9.53 -1.19 0.31
N LEU A 9 -9.88 0.06 -0.01
CA LEU A 9 -8.90 1.14 -0.06
C LEU A 9 -8.22 1.28 1.31
N PRO A 10 -6.88 1.41 1.36
CA PRO A 10 -6.18 1.48 2.62
C PRO A 10 -6.36 2.85 3.27
N SER A 11 -6.44 2.87 4.59
CA SER A 11 -6.23 4.09 5.37
C SER A 11 -4.73 4.42 5.48
N PRO A 12 -4.37 5.66 5.84
CA PRO A 12 -2.97 6.00 6.15
C PRO A 12 -2.33 5.05 7.17
N ASP A 13 -3.10 4.57 8.15
CA ASP A 13 -2.58 3.72 9.23
C ASP A 13 -2.39 2.27 8.78
N ASP A 14 -3.19 1.78 7.84
CA ASP A 14 -2.95 0.47 7.18
C ASP A 14 -1.60 0.48 6.45
N ILE A 15 -1.32 1.56 5.71
CA ILE A 15 -0.07 1.71 4.96
C ILE A 15 1.11 1.81 5.93
N LYS A 16 1.03 2.63 6.99
CA LYS A 16 2.07 2.74 8.03
C LYS A 16 2.34 1.39 8.69
N THR A 17 1.28 0.66 9.00
CA THR A 17 1.36 -0.66 9.64
C THR A 17 2.09 -1.64 8.75
N LEU A 18 1.74 -1.71 7.47
CA LEU A 18 2.41 -2.58 6.51
C LEU A 18 3.91 -2.25 6.37
N ILE A 19 4.24 -0.97 6.20
CA ILE A 19 5.63 -0.49 6.10
C ILE A 19 6.44 -0.94 7.35
N LYS A 20 5.87 -0.71 8.54
CA LYS A 20 6.52 -1.08 9.81
C LYS A 20 6.67 -2.59 9.97
N GLN A 21 5.62 -3.37 9.66
CA GLN A 21 5.64 -4.83 9.76
C GLN A 21 6.69 -5.46 8.84
N ARG A 22 6.95 -4.85 7.69
CA ARG A 22 7.94 -5.32 6.72
C ARG A 22 9.34 -4.71 6.93
N GLY A 23 9.51 -3.88 7.95
CA GLY A 23 10.80 -3.26 8.28
C GLY A 23 11.30 -2.29 7.21
N LEU A 24 10.40 -1.75 6.39
CA LEU A 24 10.75 -0.86 5.28
C LEU A 24 10.81 0.60 5.75
N THR A 25 11.68 1.38 5.11
CA THR A 25 11.59 2.83 5.10
C THR A 25 10.53 3.30 4.08
N ARG A 26 10.10 4.56 4.21
CA ARG A 26 9.18 5.16 3.21
C ARG A 26 9.80 5.27 1.82
N ALA A 27 11.13 5.39 1.74
CA ALA A 27 11.84 5.45 0.46
C ALA A 27 11.85 4.07 -0.21
N GLU A 28 12.20 3.01 0.52
CA GLU A 28 12.16 1.65 -0.02
C GLU A 28 10.73 1.23 -0.42
N PHE A 29 9.72 1.64 0.35
CA PHE A 29 8.32 1.42 -0.02
C PHE A 29 7.92 2.18 -1.29
N ALA A 30 8.43 3.41 -1.48
CA ALA A 30 8.21 4.17 -2.69
C ALA A 30 8.88 3.50 -3.91
N ASP A 31 10.13 3.07 -3.76
CA ASP A 31 10.90 2.38 -4.79
C ASP A 31 10.23 1.04 -5.18
N LEU A 32 9.75 0.27 -4.21
CA LEU A 32 8.99 -0.95 -4.41
C LEU A 32 7.76 -0.74 -5.30
N LEU A 33 7.11 0.42 -5.18
CA LEU A 33 5.88 0.76 -5.89
C LEU A 33 6.09 1.63 -7.13
N HIS A 34 7.35 1.92 -7.49
CA HIS A 34 7.70 2.84 -8.56
C HIS A 34 7.03 4.22 -8.40
N ALA A 35 6.90 4.67 -7.16
CA ALA A 35 6.32 5.96 -6.80
C ALA A 35 7.41 6.88 -6.24
N SER A 36 7.16 8.19 -6.23
CA SER A 36 8.04 9.11 -5.51
C SER A 36 7.84 9.00 -4.00
N LYS A 37 8.89 9.21 -3.20
CA LYS A 37 8.77 9.31 -1.73
C LYS A 37 7.73 10.36 -1.31
N ARG A 38 7.64 11.48 -2.04
CA ARG A 38 6.63 12.53 -1.80
C ARG A 38 5.21 11.98 -1.96
N THR A 39 4.98 11.13 -2.95
CA THR A 39 3.68 10.48 -3.16
C THR A 39 3.31 9.61 -1.95
N VAL A 40 4.25 8.79 -1.46
CA VAL A 40 4.06 8.00 -0.24
C VAL A 40 3.79 8.90 0.97
N ASP A 41 4.55 9.97 1.16
CA ASP A 41 4.33 10.90 2.27
C ASP A 41 2.92 11.51 2.25
N LYS A 42 2.33 11.74 1.06
CA LYS A 42 0.94 12.20 0.91
C LYS A 42 -0.10 11.12 1.26
N TRP A 43 0.16 9.86 0.92
CA TRP A 43 -0.70 8.73 1.30
C TRP A 43 -0.73 8.50 2.81
N LEU A 44 0.33 8.88 3.52
CA LEU A 44 0.47 8.70 4.97
C LEU A 44 -0.03 9.90 5.80
N GLN A 45 -0.42 11.01 5.16
CA GLN A 45 -0.98 12.16 5.86
C GLN A 45 -2.33 11.81 6.51
N PRO A 46 -2.73 12.49 7.59
CA PRO A 46 -4.09 12.40 8.11
C PRO A 46 -5.11 12.75 7.02
N VAL A 47 -6.22 12.02 6.95
CA VAL A 47 -7.31 12.25 5.98
C VAL A 47 -7.90 13.67 6.02
N THR A 48 -7.73 14.40 7.12
CA THR A 48 -8.15 15.80 7.29
C THR A 48 -7.17 16.83 6.73
N SER A 49 -5.98 16.40 6.29
CA SER A 49 -4.94 17.29 5.75
C SER A 49 -5.19 17.63 4.28
N ASP A 50 -4.98 18.89 3.89
CA ASP A 50 -5.07 19.31 2.47
C ASP A 50 -4.03 18.61 1.56
N ASP A 51 -2.94 18.14 2.15
CA ASP A 51 -1.88 17.41 1.43
C ASP A 51 -2.17 15.90 1.33
N TYR A 52 -3.20 15.40 2.00
CA TYR A 52 -3.61 14.00 1.91
C TYR A 52 -4.02 13.63 0.49
N ARG A 53 -3.57 12.46 0.05
CA ARG A 53 -4.07 11.83 -1.17
C ARG A 53 -4.37 10.38 -0.87
N GLN A 54 -5.52 9.88 -1.31
CA GLN A 54 -5.85 8.46 -1.21
C GLN A 54 -4.86 7.63 -2.05
N MET A 55 -4.31 6.56 -1.48
CA MET A 55 -3.54 5.59 -2.26
C MET A 55 -4.47 4.87 -3.24
N PRO A 56 -4.15 4.85 -4.55
CA PRO A 56 -4.99 4.14 -5.52
C PRO A 56 -5.06 2.64 -5.23
N PHE A 57 -6.24 2.05 -5.46
CA PHE A 57 -6.50 0.64 -5.20
C PHE A 57 -5.47 -0.30 -5.85
N ALA A 58 -5.18 -0.11 -7.14
CA ALA A 58 -4.21 -0.95 -7.86
C ALA A 58 -2.80 -0.89 -7.26
N VAL A 59 -2.40 0.26 -6.73
CA VAL A 59 -1.08 0.40 -6.09
C VAL A 59 -1.08 -0.29 -4.73
N TRP A 60 -2.19 -0.23 -3.99
CA TRP A 60 -2.33 -0.95 -2.72
C TRP A 60 -2.27 -2.47 -2.93
N GLU A 61 -3.03 -2.97 -3.90
CA GLU A 61 -3.01 -4.39 -4.27
C GLU A 61 -1.61 -4.84 -4.71
N LEU A 62 -0.91 -4.03 -5.52
CA LEU A 62 0.48 -4.28 -5.89
C LEU A 62 1.41 -4.35 -4.68
N ALA A 63 1.24 -3.46 -3.70
CA ALA A 63 2.03 -3.47 -2.47
C ALA A 63 1.85 -4.78 -1.70
N LEU A 64 0.60 -5.22 -1.54
CA LEU A 64 0.27 -6.48 -0.87
C LEU A 64 0.84 -7.68 -1.61
N LEU A 65 0.78 -7.70 -2.95
CA LEU A 65 1.34 -8.78 -3.76
C LEU A 65 2.87 -8.85 -3.65
N LYS A 66 3.56 -7.71 -3.81
CA LYS A 66 5.03 -7.65 -3.75
C LYS A 66 5.58 -8.00 -2.36
N LEU A 67 4.79 -7.81 -1.31
CA LEU A 67 5.20 -8.06 0.08
C LEU A 67 4.67 -9.40 0.63
N ASP A 68 4.10 -10.27 -0.20
CA ASP A 68 3.46 -11.53 0.22
C ASP A 68 2.50 -11.33 1.41
N ASN A 69 1.67 -10.27 1.31
CA ASN A 69 0.69 -9.87 2.31
C ASN A 69 -0.74 -9.83 1.74
N HIS A 70 -0.90 -10.26 0.49
CA HIS A 70 -2.19 -10.30 -0.17
C HIS A 70 -3.00 -11.51 0.33
N PRO A 71 -4.30 -11.35 0.71
CA PRO A 71 -5.07 -12.39 1.38
C PRO A 71 -5.35 -13.63 0.51
N VAL A 72 -5.46 -13.43 -0.81
CA VAL A 72 -5.84 -14.49 -1.76
C VAL A 72 -4.69 -14.90 -2.70
N TYR A 73 -4.06 -13.92 -3.34
CA TYR A 73 -3.05 -14.14 -4.37
C TYR A 73 -1.62 -14.06 -3.83
N LYS A 74 -0.71 -14.76 -4.50
CA LYS A 74 0.74 -14.64 -4.30
C LYS A 74 1.41 -14.28 -5.61
N LEU A 75 2.43 -13.43 -5.55
CA LEU A 75 3.24 -13.12 -6.72
C LEU A 75 4.10 -14.34 -7.08
N ALA A 76 3.77 -14.99 -8.20
CA ALA A 76 4.58 -16.08 -8.72
C ALA A 76 5.80 -15.51 -9.43
N ILE A 77 6.95 -15.50 -8.75
CA ILE A 77 8.24 -15.18 -9.37
C ILE A 77 8.76 -16.48 -9.99
N LYS A 78 8.94 -16.47 -11.32
CA LYS A 78 9.59 -17.55 -12.07
C LYS A 78 11.10 -17.41 -12.02
#